data_AF-A0A6M0SL16-F1
#
_entry.id   AF-A0A6M0SL16-F1
#
_cell.length_a   1.000
_cell.length_b   1.000
_cell.length_c   1.000
_cell.angle_alpha   90.00
_cell.angle_beta   90.00
_cell.angle_gamma   90.00
#
_symmetry.space_group_name_H-M   'P 1'
#
loop_
_entity.id
_entity.type
_entity.pdbx_description
1 polymer ?
#
loop_
_entity_poly.entity_id
_entity_poly.type
_entity_poly.pdbx_seq_one_letter_code
_entity_poly.pdbx_strand_id
1 'polypeptide(L)'
;MKKMLKCNLCGGTEFESLYKRNDIEIINRKESFTMNIDNAICKKCGLIFQNSPMNKEKLNSFYTYQYRQSEIVGGNARQQQKEYLKKFLGDKKGKILDIGSFEGLFLNLFKEEGWESVGVEPCSEAANICEEKYGITVYKDMFENILFSENEFDVISIRHVLEHVDDALNTILLMKKYLKDDGIIFIEVPNIEKFDFYNIADSYDFQHIYNFSVNTIINYLNKCGLEIIDVQADLAYSGMRFICKKGDYKEIKNNYIDNKKMVLKYKEKREENLSYMRKLLREKNIEWKNKNSRIFIYGAGFHTAQMFQYVMDKNEFNVSGLIDKNKNKEGKEFFGYQTFNAEDCGNLGKGDVIIISSYAFQNEIFNYLEPLKKKGVEIIKLYRETYSYDTL
;
A
#
# COMPACT_ATOMS: atom_id res chain seq x y z
N MET A 1 19.42 9.97 4.29
CA MET A 1 19.09 8.65 3.71
C MET A 1 20.36 7.79 3.71
N LYS A 2 20.29 6.54 4.18
CA LYS A 2 21.46 5.63 4.23
C LYS A 2 21.34 4.62 3.09
N LYS A 3 22.35 4.54 2.22
CA LYS A 3 22.38 3.54 1.15
C LYS A 3 22.54 2.13 1.72
N MET A 4 21.90 1.15 1.09
CA MET A 4 22.08 -0.24 1.45
C MET A 4 23.44 -0.72 0.94
N LEU A 5 24.33 -1.11 1.87
CA LEU A 5 25.69 -1.56 1.53
C LEU A 5 25.77 -3.07 1.28
N LYS A 6 24.84 -3.84 1.85
CA LYS A 6 24.74 -5.30 1.73
C LYS A 6 23.27 -5.69 1.58
N CYS A 7 23.00 -6.68 0.75
CA CYS A 7 21.66 -7.22 0.56
C CYS A 7 21.14 -7.83 1.87
N ASN A 8 20.00 -7.36 2.36
CA ASN A 8 19.37 -7.88 3.57
C ASN A 8 19.06 -9.39 3.49
N LEU A 9 18.79 -9.92 2.29
CA LEU A 9 18.56 -11.35 2.08
C LEU A 9 19.85 -12.18 1.98
N CYS A 10 20.76 -11.87 1.04
CA CYS A 10 21.87 -12.78 0.70
C CYS A 10 23.27 -12.28 1.07
N GLY A 11 23.37 -11.07 1.64
CA GLY A 11 24.64 -10.41 1.97
C GLY A 11 25.45 -9.91 0.77
N GLY A 12 24.97 -10.07 -0.47
CA GLY A 12 25.64 -9.58 -1.68
C GLY A 12 25.76 -8.06 -1.70
N THR A 13 26.79 -7.55 -2.38
CA THR A 13 27.14 -6.11 -2.42
C THR A 13 26.98 -5.49 -3.81
N GLU A 14 26.62 -6.30 -4.81
CA GLU A 14 26.40 -5.84 -6.17
C GLU A 14 24.91 -5.60 -6.44
N PHE A 15 24.59 -4.35 -6.77
CA PHE A 15 23.24 -3.88 -7.05
C PHE A 15 23.15 -3.24 -8.43
N GLU A 16 21.98 -3.35 -9.05
CA GLU A 16 21.62 -2.58 -10.24
C GLU A 16 20.40 -1.71 -9.91
N SER A 17 20.45 -0.42 -10.23
CA SER A 17 19.26 0.44 -10.15
C SER A 17 18.34 0.16 -11.34
N LEU A 18 17.06 -0.13 -11.07
CA LEU A 18 16.08 -0.48 -12.09
C LEU A 18 15.06 0.64 -12.33
N TYR A 19 14.58 1.27 -11.25
CA TYR A 19 13.50 2.23 -11.33
C TYR A 19 13.73 3.42 -10.39
N LYS A 20 14.26 4.50 -10.97
CA LYS A 20 14.47 5.78 -10.31
C LYS A 20 13.37 6.75 -10.68
N ARG A 21 12.89 7.46 -9.66
CA ARG A 21 12.00 8.61 -9.83
C ARG A 21 12.54 9.74 -8.96
N ASN A 22 12.54 10.95 -9.50
CA ASN A 22 13.06 12.13 -8.83
C ASN A 22 11.92 13.05 -8.44
N ASP A 23 12.14 13.82 -7.38
CA ASP A 23 11.26 14.89 -6.93
C ASP A 23 9.81 14.42 -6.69
N ILE A 24 9.66 13.21 -6.13
CA ILE A 24 8.36 12.66 -5.73
C ILE A 24 7.78 13.48 -4.60
N GLU A 25 6.62 14.10 -4.83
CA GLU A 25 5.96 14.91 -3.82
C GLU A 25 5.23 13.99 -2.83
N ILE A 26 5.66 14.06 -1.57
CA ILE A 26 5.07 13.33 -0.46
C ILE A 26 4.34 14.32 0.42
N ILE A 27 3.07 14.05 0.69
CA ILE A 27 2.18 14.95 1.41
C ILE A 27 1.51 14.17 2.54
N ASN A 28 1.58 14.70 3.75
CA ASN A 28 0.73 14.30 4.86
C ASN A 28 -0.05 15.53 5.38
N ARG A 29 -0.77 15.39 6.50
CA ARG A 29 -1.60 16.49 7.04
C ARG A 29 -0.81 17.69 7.56
N LYS A 30 0.50 17.56 7.77
CA LYS A 30 1.35 18.56 8.42
C LYS A 30 2.42 19.15 7.50
N GLU A 31 2.94 18.36 6.57
CA GLU A 31 4.06 18.75 5.72
C GLU A 31 3.93 18.17 4.30
N SER A 32 4.55 18.87 3.36
CA SER A 32 4.88 18.36 2.03
C SER A 32 6.39 18.43 1.83
N PHE A 33 6.96 17.42 1.19
CA PHE A 33 8.37 17.41 0.82
C PHE A 33 8.58 16.58 -0.45
N THR A 34 9.65 16.86 -1.17
CA THR A 34 10.06 16.04 -2.31
C THR A 34 11.10 15.01 -1.91
N MET A 35 11.11 13.87 -2.60
CA MET A 35 12.15 12.86 -2.43
C MET A 35 12.45 12.08 -3.70
N ASN A 36 13.68 11.58 -3.80
CA ASN A 36 14.08 10.68 -4.86
C ASN A 36 13.93 9.24 -4.38
N ILE A 37 13.30 8.39 -5.19
CA ILE A 37 13.14 6.97 -4.90
C ILE A 37 13.92 6.19 -5.95
N ASP A 38 14.84 5.33 -5.51
CA ASP A 38 15.61 4.41 -6.35
C ASP A 38 15.30 2.99 -5.94
N ASN A 39 14.55 2.24 -6.75
CA ASN A 39 14.40 0.80 -6.55
C ASN A 39 15.51 0.07 -7.29
N ALA A 40 16.37 -0.60 -6.53
CA ALA A 40 17.47 -1.40 -7.04
C ALA A 40 17.21 -2.89 -6.81
N ILE A 41 17.95 -3.73 -7.54
CA ILE A 41 17.91 -5.18 -7.45
C ILE A 41 19.29 -5.72 -7.06
N CYS A 42 19.32 -6.76 -6.22
CA CYS A 42 20.54 -7.51 -5.94
C CYS A 42 20.87 -8.49 -7.07
N LYS A 43 22.09 -8.41 -7.63
CA LYS A 43 22.54 -9.31 -8.72
C LYS A 43 22.70 -10.77 -8.28
N LYS A 44 22.86 -11.02 -6.97
CA LYS A 44 23.08 -12.37 -6.41
C LYS A 44 21.79 -13.14 -6.12
N CYS A 45 20.74 -12.49 -5.63
CA CYS A 45 19.50 -13.17 -5.24
C CYS A 45 18.23 -12.64 -5.93
N GLY A 46 18.30 -11.48 -6.59
CA GLY A 46 17.14 -10.85 -7.22
C GLY A 46 16.21 -10.08 -6.29
N LEU A 47 16.55 -9.88 -5.01
CA LEU A 47 15.78 -9.02 -4.12
C LEU A 47 15.71 -7.59 -4.67
N ILE A 48 14.50 -7.03 -4.77
CA ILE A 48 14.27 -5.63 -5.10
C ILE A 48 14.00 -4.84 -3.83
N PHE A 49 14.63 -3.69 -3.71
CA PHE A 49 14.60 -2.85 -2.51
C PHE A 49 14.82 -1.39 -2.85
N GLN A 50 14.47 -0.49 -1.93
CA GLN A 50 14.82 0.91 -2.05
C GLN A 50 16.29 1.17 -1.70
N ASN A 51 17.05 1.67 -2.66
CA ASN A 51 18.47 1.98 -2.59
C ASN A 51 18.77 3.35 -1.97
N SER A 52 17.98 3.78 -0.99
CA SER A 52 18.14 4.93 -0.07
C SER A 52 16.79 5.18 0.60
N PRO A 53 16.30 4.29 1.47
CA PRO A 53 15.01 4.49 2.11
C PRO A 53 15.03 5.77 2.96
N MET A 54 13.84 6.30 3.22
CA MET A 54 13.64 7.39 4.17
C MET A 54 14.21 6.97 5.54
N ASN A 55 14.75 7.93 6.30
CA ASN A 55 15.17 7.59 7.66
C ASN A 55 13.94 7.32 8.54
N LYS A 56 14.13 6.49 9.58
CA LYS A 56 13.04 6.06 10.47
C LYS A 56 12.30 7.23 11.10
N GLU A 57 13.01 8.26 11.56
CA GLU A 57 12.39 9.43 12.22
C GLU A 57 11.38 10.14 11.30
N LYS A 58 11.75 10.39 10.04
CA LYS A 58 10.86 11.07 9.09
C LYS A 58 9.71 10.17 8.66
N LEU A 59 9.96 8.86 8.50
CA LEU A 59 8.91 7.89 8.20
C LEU A 59 7.90 7.74 9.35
N ASN A 60 8.36 7.70 10.61
CA ASN A 60 7.51 7.65 11.80
C ASN A 60 6.66 8.93 11.96
N SER A 61 7.27 10.09 11.72
CA SER A 61 6.54 11.37 11.65
C SER A 61 5.46 11.31 10.57
N PHE A 62 5.82 10.82 9.38
CA PHE A 62 4.88 10.69 8.27
C PHE A 62 3.65 9.83 8.64
N TYR A 63 3.87 8.64 9.21
CA TYR A 63 2.80 7.75 9.64
C TYR A 63 1.88 8.41 10.69
N THR A 64 2.45 9.02 11.72
CA THR A 64 1.66 9.67 12.80
C THR A 64 0.65 10.69 12.26
N TYR A 65 1.00 11.44 11.20
CA TYR A 65 0.12 12.46 10.62
C TYR A 65 -0.76 11.95 9.48
N GLN A 66 -0.45 10.82 8.87
CA GLN A 66 -1.30 10.20 7.84
C GLN A 66 -2.54 9.54 8.47
N TYR A 67 -2.40 8.88 9.62
CA TYR A 67 -3.40 7.99 10.19
C TYR A 67 -4.53 8.63 11.01
N ARG A 68 -4.54 9.95 11.22
CA ARG A 68 -5.56 10.66 12.03
C ARG A 68 -7.02 10.59 11.53
N GLN A 69 -7.37 9.74 10.56
CA GLN A 69 -8.72 9.23 10.30
C GLN A 69 -8.59 7.98 9.41
N SER A 70 -8.92 6.80 9.93
CA SER A 70 -9.52 5.76 9.11
C SER A 70 -10.92 5.46 9.65
N GLU A 71 -11.93 5.72 8.83
CA GLU A 71 -13.16 4.93 8.92
C GLU A 71 -12.76 3.47 8.72
N ILE A 72 -13.43 2.54 9.41
CA ILE A 72 -13.10 1.10 9.43
C ILE A 72 -13.23 0.54 7.99
N VAL A 73 -12.15 0.61 7.22
CA VAL A 73 -12.07 0.07 5.85
C VAL A 73 -11.43 -1.31 5.92
N GLY A 74 -12.14 -2.31 5.37
CA GLY A 74 -11.57 -3.61 5.04
C GLY A 74 -11.93 -4.78 5.96
N GLY A 75 -13.08 -4.76 6.63
CA GLY A 75 -13.59 -5.90 7.40
C GLY A 75 -13.66 -7.21 6.59
N ASN A 76 -14.09 -7.14 5.33
CA ASN A 76 -14.10 -8.29 4.41
C ASN A 76 -12.69 -8.89 4.22
N ALA A 77 -11.70 -8.05 3.93
CA ALA A 77 -10.31 -8.51 3.78
C ALA A 77 -9.77 -9.20 5.04
N ARG A 78 -10.07 -8.67 6.24
CA ARG A 78 -9.63 -9.28 7.52
C ARG A 78 -10.33 -10.63 7.75
N GLN A 79 -11.60 -10.75 7.37
CA GLN A 79 -12.30 -12.03 7.42
C GLN A 79 -11.67 -13.04 6.45
N GLN A 80 -11.38 -12.66 5.21
CA GLN A 80 -10.74 -13.56 4.23
C GLN A 80 -9.35 -14.03 4.70
N GLN A 81 -8.57 -13.14 5.32
CA GLN A 81 -7.29 -13.46 5.93
C GLN A 81 -7.45 -14.50 7.05
N LYS A 82 -8.41 -14.29 7.95
CA LYS A 82 -8.73 -15.24 9.03
C LYS A 82 -9.17 -16.59 8.47
N GLU A 83 -10.07 -16.62 7.49
CA GLU A 83 -10.54 -17.87 6.88
C GLU A 83 -9.42 -18.65 6.21
N TYR A 84 -8.49 -17.96 5.54
CA TYR A 84 -7.31 -18.60 4.97
C TYR A 84 -6.43 -19.23 6.06
N LEU A 85 -6.10 -18.49 7.12
CA LEU A 85 -5.29 -18.99 8.23
C LEU A 85 -5.98 -20.14 8.99
N LYS A 86 -7.30 -20.07 9.22
CA LYS A 86 -8.04 -21.10 9.96
C LYS A 86 -7.98 -22.49 9.34
N LYS A 87 -7.81 -22.60 8.01
CA LYS A 87 -7.62 -23.88 7.31
C LYS A 87 -6.46 -24.70 7.88
N PHE A 88 -5.49 -24.05 8.50
CA PHE A 88 -4.28 -24.66 9.04
C PHE A 88 -4.27 -24.76 10.57
N LEU A 89 -5.25 -24.15 11.25
CA LEU A 89 -5.36 -24.18 12.72
C LEU A 89 -6.32 -25.26 13.21
N GLY A 90 -7.30 -25.67 12.40
CA GLY A 90 -8.37 -26.56 12.84
C GLY A 90 -9.11 -25.97 14.05
N ASP A 91 -9.33 -26.80 15.07
CA ASP A 91 -9.99 -26.39 16.33
C ASP A 91 -9.01 -25.83 17.38
N LYS A 92 -7.70 -25.78 17.09
CA LYS A 92 -6.68 -25.30 18.03
C LYS A 92 -7.00 -23.85 18.46
N LYS A 93 -6.84 -23.58 19.74
CA LYS A 93 -6.79 -22.24 20.34
C LYS A 93 -5.46 -22.07 21.07
N GLY A 94 -5.07 -20.83 21.29
CA GLY A 94 -3.82 -20.52 21.96
C GLY A 94 -3.55 -19.02 21.95
N LYS A 95 -2.27 -18.67 21.84
CA LYS A 95 -1.82 -17.27 21.85
C LYS A 95 -1.43 -16.81 20.45
N ILE A 96 -2.03 -15.71 20.00
CA ILE A 96 -1.74 -15.07 18.71
C ILE A 96 -1.07 -13.71 18.91
N LEU A 97 -0.01 -13.47 18.14
CA LEU A 97 0.64 -12.17 17.98
C LEU A 97 0.36 -11.61 16.59
N ASP A 98 -0.12 -10.37 16.47
CA ASP A 98 -0.17 -9.64 15.19
C ASP A 98 0.83 -8.48 15.21
N ILE A 99 1.80 -8.52 14.30
CA ILE A 99 2.84 -7.50 14.13
C ILE A 99 2.31 -6.43 13.18
N GLY A 100 2.20 -5.19 13.66
CA GLY A 100 1.49 -4.09 13.01
C GLY A 100 -0.03 -4.29 13.10
N SER A 101 -0.53 -4.46 14.34
CA SER A 101 -1.93 -4.81 14.59
C SER A 101 -2.93 -3.70 14.26
N PHE A 102 -2.46 -2.47 14.04
CA PHE A 102 -3.29 -1.28 13.85
C PHE A 102 -4.38 -1.18 14.94
N GLU A 103 -5.62 -0.86 14.58
CA GLU A 103 -6.78 -0.80 15.48
C GLU A 103 -7.28 -2.18 15.98
N GLY A 104 -6.60 -3.28 15.64
CA GLY A 104 -6.84 -4.60 16.25
C GLY A 104 -7.99 -5.43 15.68
N LEU A 105 -8.62 -5.00 14.57
CA LEU A 105 -9.78 -5.71 13.99
C LEU A 105 -9.47 -7.20 13.72
N PHE A 106 -8.29 -7.50 13.16
CA PHE A 106 -7.89 -8.89 12.88
C PHE A 106 -7.76 -9.72 14.16
N LEU A 107 -7.07 -9.19 15.17
CA LEU A 107 -6.92 -9.84 16.48
C LEU A 107 -8.27 -10.05 17.16
N ASN A 108 -9.20 -9.09 17.06
CA ASN A 108 -10.54 -9.23 17.63
C ASN A 108 -11.29 -10.44 17.03
N LEU A 109 -11.17 -10.69 15.72
CA LEU A 109 -11.79 -11.87 15.09
C LEU A 109 -11.29 -13.20 15.68
N PHE A 110 -10.05 -13.26 16.19
CA PHE A 110 -9.51 -14.42 16.88
C PHE A 110 -9.91 -14.43 18.37
N LYS A 111 -9.90 -13.27 19.04
CA LYS A 111 -10.37 -13.12 20.42
C LYS A 111 -11.81 -13.60 20.59
N GLU A 112 -12.70 -13.25 19.66
CA GLU A 112 -14.10 -13.72 19.63
C GLU A 112 -14.23 -15.24 19.53
N GLU A 113 -13.19 -15.93 19.05
CA GLU A 113 -13.12 -17.39 19.03
C GLU A 113 -12.30 -17.99 20.18
N GLY A 114 -12.00 -17.22 21.23
CA GLY A 114 -11.33 -17.69 22.44
C GLY A 114 -9.80 -17.73 22.37
N TRP A 115 -9.16 -17.01 21.44
CA TRP A 115 -7.71 -16.84 21.42
C TRP A 115 -7.23 -15.76 22.38
N GLU A 116 -6.10 -16.00 23.06
CA GLU A 116 -5.35 -14.94 23.73
C GLU A 116 -4.66 -14.11 22.65
N SER A 117 -5.02 -12.84 22.53
CA SER A 117 -4.58 -11.97 21.45
C SER A 117 -3.65 -10.87 21.95
N VAL A 118 -2.52 -10.70 21.27
CA VAL A 118 -1.49 -9.69 21.57
C VAL A 118 -1.13 -8.95 20.28
N GLY A 119 -1.01 -7.63 20.34
CA GLY A 119 -0.61 -6.78 19.22
C GLY A 119 0.73 -6.08 19.44
N VAL A 120 1.40 -5.73 18.36
CA VAL A 120 2.50 -4.76 18.35
C VAL A 120 2.16 -3.68 17.32
N GLU A 121 2.16 -2.41 17.72
CA GLU A 121 1.78 -1.30 16.85
C GLU A 121 2.50 -0.01 17.29
N PRO A 122 3.42 0.54 16.48
CA PRO A 122 4.13 1.77 16.84
C PRO A 122 3.22 3.02 16.88
N CYS A 123 2.08 3.02 16.18
CA CYS A 123 1.10 4.10 16.25
C CYS A 123 0.30 4.02 17.56
N SER A 124 0.67 4.85 18.55
CA SER A 124 0.02 4.87 19.86
C SER A 124 -1.48 5.15 19.81
N GLU A 125 -1.96 5.96 18.86
CA GLU A 125 -3.39 6.23 18.66
C GLU A 125 -4.15 4.97 18.24
N ALA A 126 -3.66 4.24 17.23
CA ALA A 126 -4.27 2.99 16.78
C ALA A 126 -4.21 1.89 17.85
N ALA A 127 -3.08 1.79 18.56
CA ALA A 127 -2.91 0.87 19.66
C ALA A 127 -3.90 1.14 20.82
N ASN A 128 -4.09 2.42 21.19
CA ASN A 128 -5.08 2.80 22.20
C ASN A 128 -6.50 2.41 21.78
N ILE A 129 -6.87 2.62 20.50
CA ILE A 129 -8.18 2.21 19.96
C ILE A 129 -8.36 0.69 20.10
N CYS A 130 -7.34 -0.12 19.79
CA CYS A 130 -7.39 -1.57 19.95
C CYS A 130 -7.62 -1.97 21.43
N GLU A 131 -6.86 -1.36 22.34
CA GLU A 131 -6.97 -1.60 23.79
C GLU A 131 -8.35 -1.22 24.33
N GLU A 132 -8.85 -0.03 24.01
CA GLU A 132 -10.12 0.50 24.49
C GLU A 132 -11.32 -0.25 23.90
N LYS A 133 -11.28 -0.55 22.60
CA LYS A 133 -12.41 -1.16 21.87
C LYS A 133 -12.52 -2.66 22.11
N TYR A 134 -11.38 -3.34 22.18
CA TYR A 134 -11.35 -4.81 22.19
C TYR A 134 -10.75 -5.38 23.46
N GLY A 135 -10.11 -4.59 24.34
CA GLY A 135 -9.43 -5.09 25.54
C GLY A 135 -8.29 -6.06 25.18
N ILE A 136 -7.55 -5.76 24.11
CA ILE A 136 -6.41 -6.54 23.63
C ILE A 136 -5.13 -5.81 24.04
N THR A 137 -4.15 -6.53 24.59
CA THR A 137 -2.85 -5.93 24.94
C THR A 137 -2.07 -5.57 23.70
N VAL A 138 -1.59 -4.31 23.60
CA VAL A 138 -0.79 -3.83 22.46
C VAL A 138 0.52 -3.18 22.92
N TYR A 139 1.64 -3.66 22.42
CA TYR A 139 2.95 -3.04 22.63
C TYR A 139 3.15 -1.88 21.66
N LYS A 140 3.32 -0.66 22.20
CA LYS A 140 3.39 0.61 21.45
C LYS A 140 4.79 0.93 20.96
N ASP A 141 5.39 0.02 20.19
CA ASP A 141 6.76 0.14 19.69
C ASP A 141 6.92 -0.65 18.38
N MET A 142 8.12 -0.58 17.78
CA MET A 142 8.56 -1.48 16.73
C MET A 142 8.74 -2.89 17.28
N PHE A 143 8.37 -3.91 16.50
CA PHE A 143 8.49 -5.31 16.90
C PHE A 143 9.91 -5.72 17.27
N GLU A 144 10.92 -5.18 16.58
CA GLU A 144 12.32 -5.46 16.84
C GLU A 144 12.80 -4.98 18.22
N ASN A 145 12.06 -4.07 18.87
CA ASN A 145 12.38 -3.53 20.19
C ASN A 145 11.70 -4.31 21.33
N ILE A 146 10.75 -5.20 21.01
CA ILE A 146 9.99 -5.95 22.02
C ILE A 146 10.63 -7.31 22.28
N LEU A 147 10.79 -7.62 23.57
CA LEU A 147 11.31 -8.90 24.04
C LEU A 147 10.16 -9.78 24.52
N PHE A 148 9.94 -10.87 23.80
CA PHE A 148 9.03 -11.95 24.18
C PHE A 148 9.83 -13.17 24.66
N SER A 149 9.14 -14.10 25.31
CA SER A 149 9.73 -15.40 25.63
C SER A 149 9.93 -16.22 24.35
N GLU A 150 10.94 -17.06 24.31
CA GLU A 150 11.06 -18.05 23.23
C GLU A 150 9.88 -19.02 23.28
N ASN A 151 9.40 -19.45 22.12
CA ASN A 151 8.28 -20.40 22.01
C ASN A 151 7.00 -19.94 22.73
N GLU A 152 6.68 -18.65 22.67
CA GLU A 152 5.53 -18.07 23.37
C GLU A 152 4.23 -18.20 22.57
N PHE A 153 4.28 -18.05 21.24
CA PHE A 153 3.08 -17.90 20.41
C PHE A 153 2.75 -19.14 19.59
N ASP A 154 1.47 -19.51 19.57
CA ASP A 154 0.93 -20.54 18.68
C ASP A 154 0.75 -20.01 17.26
N VAL A 155 0.45 -18.71 17.14
CA VAL A 155 0.32 -18.02 15.85
C VAL A 155 1.04 -16.68 15.89
N ILE A 156 1.81 -16.38 14.85
CA ILE A 156 2.36 -15.04 14.63
C ILE A 156 1.96 -14.58 13.23
N SER A 157 1.24 -13.47 13.14
CA SER A 157 0.87 -12.84 11.88
C SER A 157 1.61 -11.53 11.64
N ILE A 158 1.91 -11.27 10.37
CA ILE A 158 2.44 -9.99 9.89
C ILE A 158 1.84 -9.71 8.51
N ARG A 159 1.06 -8.63 8.40
CA ARG A 159 0.23 -8.36 7.22
C ARG A 159 0.48 -6.94 6.75
N HIS A 160 1.02 -6.78 5.55
CA HIS A 160 1.38 -5.47 4.99
C HIS A 160 2.30 -4.64 5.89
N VAL A 161 3.32 -5.30 6.45
CA VAL A 161 4.29 -4.70 7.40
C VAL A 161 5.71 -5.13 7.05
N LEU A 162 5.94 -6.37 6.64
CA LEU A 162 7.27 -6.91 6.36
C LEU A 162 7.99 -6.18 5.21
N GLU A 163 7.26 -5.57 4.28
CA GLU A 163 7.79 -4.72 3.21
C GLU A 163 8.28 -3.36 3.69
N HIS A 164 7.83 -2.93 4.89
CA HIS A 164 8.09 -1.62 5.47
C HIS A 164 9.21 -1.63 6.52
N VAL A 165 9.54 -2.79 7.10
CA VAL A 165 10.57 -2.88 8.16
C VAL A 165 11.96 -2.59 7.62
N ASP A 166 12.86 -2.14 8.49
CA ASP A 166 14.24 -1.86 8.09
C ASP A 166 15.05 -3.14 7.82
N ASP A 167 14.78 -4.21 8.56
CA ASP A 167 15.54 -5.47 8.49
C ASP A 167 14.58 -6.67 8.47
N ALA A 168 14.04 -6.97 7.28
CA ALA A 168 13.11 -8.08 7.08
C ALA A 168 13.70 -9.43 7.50
N LEU A 169 15.01 -9.63 7.32
CA LEU A 169 15.69 -10.86 7.76
C LEU A 169 15.58 -11.02 9.28
N ASN A 170 15.94 -9.99 10.04
CA ASN A 170 15.89 -10.02 11.50
C ASN A 170 14.46 -10.16 12.02
N THR A 171 13.50 -9.45 11.42
CA THR A 171 12.07 -9.57 11.76
C THR A 171 11.61 -11.02 11.66
N ILE A 172 11.91 -11.72 10.55
CA ILE A 172 11.51 -13.13 10.36
C ILE A 172 12.24 -14.06 11.35
N LEU A 173 13.52 -13.81 11.66
CA LEU A 173 14.26 -14.59 12.66
C LEU A 173 13.65 -14.45 14.06
N LEU A 174 13.23 -13.24 14.46
CA LEU A 174 12.53 -13.00 15.71
C LEU A 174 11.16 -13.69 15.73
N MET A 175 10.40 -13.63 14.63
CA MET A 175 9.15 -14.39 14.52
C MET A 175 9.39 -15.88 14.75
N LYS A 176 10.41 -16.48 14.10
CA LYS A 176 10.76 -17.89 14.33
C LYS A 176 11.14 -18.17 15.79
N LYS A 177 11.90 -17.29 16.43
CA LYS A 177 12.33 -17.41 17.84
C LYS A 177 11.14 -17.45 18.80
N TYR A 178 10.16 -16.57 18.60
CA TYR A 178 9.00 -16.46 19.49
C TYR A 178 7.88 -17.44 19.16
N LEU A 179 7.93 -18.10 18.00
CA LEU A 179 6.98 -19.13 17.61
C LEU A 179 7.20 -20.42 18.39
N LYS A 180 6.13 -21.07 18.85
CA LYS A 180 6.17 -22.45 19.36
C LYS A 180 6.61 -23.44 18.28
N ASP A 181 7.03 -24.63 18.71
CA ASP A 181 7.53 -25.66 17.80
C ASP A 181 6.44 -26.18 16.83
N ASP A 182 5.19 -26.22 17.29
CA ASP A 182 4.00 -26.56 16.49
C ASP A 182 3.21 -25.32 16.04
N GLY A 183 3.82 -24.14 16.14
CA GLY A 183 3.19 -22.86 15.80
C GLY A 183 3.18 -22.55 14.31
N ILE A 184 2.32 -21.61 13.93
CA ILE A 184 2.17 -21.13 12.56
C ILE A 184 2.51 -19.66 12.43
N ILE A 185 3.25 -19.32 11.38
CA ILE A 185 3.46 -17.95 10.91
C ILE A 185 2.54 -17.69 9.72
N PHE A 186 1.77 -16.60 9.78
CA PHE A 186 0.99 -16.08 8.68
C PHE A 186 1.60 -14.78 8.15
N ILE A 187 1.98 -14.76 6.87
CA ILE A 187 2.57 -13.57 6.24
C ILE A 187 1.68 -13.17 5.06
N GLU A 188 1.35 -11.88 4.98
CA GLU A 188 0.76 -11.28 3.78
C GLU A 188 1.56 -10.06 3.37
N VAL A 189 2.02 -10.03 2.12
CA VAL A 189 2.82 -8.93 1.55
C VAL A 189 2.40 -8.63 0.11
N PRO A 190 2.72 -7.43 -0.42
CA PRO A 190 2.55 -7.13 -1.82
C PRO A 190 3.32 -8.10 -2.73
N ASN A 191 2.72 -8.46 -3.85
CA ASN A 191 3.31 -9.29 -4.89
C ASN A 191 3.65 -8.44 -6.13
N ILE A 192 4.95 -8.22 -6.36
CA ILE A 192 5.42 -7.42 -7.50
C ILE A 192 5.04 -8.02 -8.87
N GLU A 193 4.75 -9.32 -8.92
CA GLU A 193 4.32 -10.03 -10.14
C GLU A 193 2.94 -9.57 -10.62
N LYS A 194 2.17 -8.94 -9.74
CA LYS A 194 0.80 -8.49 -9.97
C LYS A 194 0.61 -6.97 -9.84
N PHE A 195 1.69 -6.20 -9.85
CA PHE A 195 1.61 -4.75 -9.74
C PHE A 195 0.78 -4.14 -10.87
N ASP A 196 -0.13 -3.27 -10.48
CA ASP A 196 -1.06 -2.61 -11.37
C ASP A 196 -0.39 -1.38 -12.01
N PHE A 197 -0.21 -1.43 -13.32
CA PHE A 197 0.37 -0.34 -14.10
C PHE A 197 -0.68 0.62 -14.69
N TYR A 198 -1.98 0.31 -14.58
CA TYR A 198 -3.07 1.20 -14.99
C TYR A 198 -3.38 2.26 -13.93
N ASN A 199 -3.11 1.96 -12.66
CA ASN A 199 -3.23 2.94 -11.60
C ASN A 199 -2.19 4.07 -11.78
N ILE A 200 -2.61 5.30 -11.55
CA ILE A 200 -1.71 6.45 -11.55
C ILE A 200 -0.81 6.45 -10.32
N ALA A 201 -1.31 5.90 -9.20
CA ALA A 201 -0.52 5.62 -8.01
C ALA A 201 0.54 4.56 -8.35
N ASP A 202 1.78 4.86 -8.04
CA ASP A 202 2.88 3.96 -8.32
C ASP A 202 2.94 2.84 -7.29
N SER A 203 2.92 1.58 -7.74
CA SER A 203 3.02 0.39 -6.89
C SER A 203 4.37 0.30 -6.14
N TYR A 204 5.43 0.94 -6.66
CA TYR A 204 6.69 1.08 -5.94
C TYR A 204 6.63 2.27 -4.98
N ASP A 205 5.88 2.16 -3.89
CA ASP A 205 5.74 3.22 -2.88
C ASP A 205 7.07 3.47 -2.14
N PHE A 206 7.30 4.71 -1.67
CA PHE A 206 8.46 5.07 -0.83
C PHE A 206 8.43 4.40 0.55
N GLN A 207 7.27 3.92 0.98
CA GLN A 207 7.10 3.17 2.23
C GLN A 207 7.53 1.71 2.08
N HIS A 208 7.53 1.14 0.87
CA HIS A 208 7.93 -0.25 0.61
C HIS A 208 9.45 -0.35 0.44
N ILE A 209 10.16 -0.53 1.55
CA ILE A 209 11.62 -0.73 1.57
C ILE A 209 12.00 -1.99 0.78
N TYR A 210 11.21 -3.06 0.92
CA TYR A 210 11.38 -4.32 0.21
C TYR A 210 10.21 -4.58 -0.74
N ASN A 211 10.52 -5.06 -1.96
CA ASN A 211 9.51 -5.36 -2.98
C ASN A 211 9.65 -6.84 -3.35
N PHE A 212 8.70 -7.66 -2.87
CA PHE A 212 8.81 -9.11 -2.92
C PHE A 212 8.16 -9.71 -4.17
N SER A 213 8.93 -10.52 -4.89
CA SER A 213 8.43 -11.63 -5.72
C SER A 213 8.14 -12.86 -4.85
N VAL A 214 7.36 -13.80 -5.39
CA VAL A 214 7.12 -15.10 -4.74
C VAL A 214 8.45 -15.80 -4.42
N ASN A 215 9.42 -15.75 -5.35
CA ASN A 215 10.71 -16.38 -5.14
C ASN A 215 11.52 -15.71 -3.99
N THR A 216 11.55 -14.39 -3.95
CA THR A 216 12.36 -13.66 -2.95
C THR A 216 11.82 -13.82 -1.54
N ILE A 217 10.50 -13.87 -1.34
CA ILE A 217 9.93 -14.12 -0.02
C ILE A 217 10.16 -15.58 0.38
N ILE A 218 10.01 -16.55 -0.54
CA ILE A 218 10.38 -17.95 -0.29
C ILE A 218 11.84 -18.07 0.16
N ASN A 219 12.75 -17.32 -0.48
CA ASN A 219 14.17 -17.31 -0.10
C ASN A 219 14.40 -16.75 1.31
N TYR A 220 13.67 -15.70 1.72
CA TYR A 220 13.71 -15.19 3.09
C TYR A 220 13.28 -16.27 4.09
N LEU A 221 12.13 -16.90 3.85
CA LEU A 221 11.56 -17.92 4.71
C LEU A 221 12.50 -19.13 4.84
N ASN A 222 12.98 -19.65 3.71
CA ASN A 222 13.96 -20.73 3.65
C ASN A 222 15.27 -20.38 4.37
N LYS A 223 15.79 -19.16 4.20
CA LYS A 223 17.02 -18.71 4.87
C LYS A 223 16.85 -18.62 6.39
N CYS A 224 15.68 -18.24 6.87
CA CYS A 224 15.36 -18.21 8.29
C CYS A 224 15.07 -19.60 8.87
N GLY A 225 15.06 -20.65 8.04
CA GLY A 225 14.66 -21.99 8.43
C GLY A 225 13.18 -22.04 8.79
N LEU A 226 12.33 -21.51 7.93
CA LEU A 226 10.90 -21.73 7.97
C LEU A 226 10.53 -22.69 6.84
N GLU A 227 9.66 -23.64 7.14
CA GLU A 227 9.03 -24.52 6.16
C GLU A 227 7.70 -23.89 5.73
N ILE A 228 7.50 -23.77 4.43
CA ILE A 228 6.28 -23.21 3.85
C ILE A 228 5.27 -24.35 3.67
N ILE A 229 4.13 -24.21 4.31
CA ILE A 229 3.01 -25.16 4.28
C ILE A 229 2.10 -24.85 3.09
N ASP A 230 1.80 -23.57 2.86
CA ASP A 230 0.93 -23.13 1.76
C ASP A 230 1.28 -21.73 1.26
N VAL A 231 0.95 -21.48 -0.02
CA VAL A 231 1.14 -20.20 -0.69
C VAL A 231 -0.11 -19.84 -1.51
N GLN A 232 -0.68 -18.67 -1.23
CA GLN A 232 -1.73 -18.07 -2.05
C GLN A 232 -1.18 -16.82 -2.73
N ALA A 233 -0.60 -16.97 -3.92
CA ALA A 233 -0.07 -15.87 -4.73
C ALA A 233 -1.09 -15.27 -5.71
N ASP A 234 -2.24 -15.93 -5.88
CA ASP A 234 -3.28 -15.56 -6.84
C ASP A 234 -4.49 -14.85 -6.22
N LEU A 235 -4.23 -13.77 -5.49
CA LEU A 235 -5.28 -12.93 -4.94
C LEU A 235 -5.92 -12.03 -6.01
N ALA A 236 -7.12 -11.53 -5.74
CA ALA A 236 -7.82 -10.55 -6.58
C ALA A 236 -7.14 -9.17 -6.61
N TYR A 237 -6.11 -8.97 -5.79
CA TYR A 237 -5.25 -7.79 -5.72
C TYR A 237 -3.79 -8.20 -5.79
N SER A 238 -2.91 -7.21 -5.82
CA SER A 238 -1.45 -7.37 -5.89
C SER A 238 -0.82 -7.83 -4.57
N GLY A 239 -1.41 -8.81 -3.89
CA GLY A 239 -0.93 -9.39 -2.65
C GLY A 239 -0.65 -10.89 -2.78
N MET A 240 0.09 -11.43 -1.81
CA MET A 240 0.33 -12.87 -1.66
C MET A 240 0.40 -13.26 -0.19
N ARG A 241 -0.03 -14.49 0.11
CA ARG A 241 -0.08 -15.03 1.47
C ARG A 241 0.76 -16.28 1.62
N PHE A 242 1.36 -16.45 2.80
CA PHE A 242 2.16 -17.61 3.16
C PHE A 242 1.74 -18.14 4.53
N ILE A 243 1.69 -19.46 4.63
CA ILE A 243 1.58 -20.18 5.90
C ILE A 243 2.87 -20.94 6.11
N CYS A 244 3.55 -20.69 7.23
CA CYS A 244 4.84 -21.27 7.53
C CYS A 244 4.86 -21.89 8.93
N LYS A 245 5.76 -22.84 9.15
CA LYS A 245 6.12 -23.35 10.48
C LYS A 245 7.65 -23.38 10.61
N LYS A 246 8.17 -23.72 11.80
CA LYS A 246 9.60 -23.95 11.97
C LYS A 246 10.08 -25.08 11.05
N GLY A 247 11.25 -24.90 10.48
CA GLY A 247 11.94 -25.92 9.70
C GLY A 247 13.43 -25.65 9.62
N ASP A 248 14.03 -26.18 8.57
CA ASP A 248 15.47 -26.10 8.33
C ASP A 248 15.84 -25.05 7.30
N TYR A 249 17.07 -24.55 7.42
CA TYR A 249 17.67 -23.68 6.42
C TYR A 249 17.67 -24.36 5.04
N LYS A 250 17.30 -23.60 4.00
CA LYS A 250 17.48 -24.00 2.60
C LYS A 250 18.21 -22.92 1.82
N GLU A 251 18.96 -23.34 0.81
CA GLU A 251 19.72 -22.43 -0.03
C GLU A 251 18.82 -21.46 -0.82
N ILE A 252 19.32 -20.24 -1.00
CA ILE A 252 18.67 -19.17 -1.74
C ILE A 252 18.81 -19.43 -3.23
N LYS A 253 17.70 -19.32 -3.97
CA LYS A 253 17.70 -19.37 -5.44
C LYS A 253 17.86 -17.97 -6.02
N ASN A 254 18.71 -17.81 -7.03
CA ASN A 254 18.87 -16.52 -7.70
C ASN A 254 17.71 -16.26 -8.66
N ASN A 255 16.95 -15.17 -8.45
CA ASN A 255 15.86 -14.74 -9.34
C ASN A 255 16.13 -13.39 -10.03
N TYR A 256 17.38 -12.98 -10.14
CA TYR A 256 17.76 -11.66 -10.64
C TYR A 256 17.21 -11.36 -12.04
N ILE A 257 17.33 -12.28 -12.99
CA ILE A 257 16.93 -12.06 -14.38
C ILE A 257 15.41 -11.85 -14.48
N ASP A 258 14.62 -12.70 -13.82
CA ASP A 258 13.17 -12.66 -13.93
C ASP A 258 12.58 -11.46 -13.19
N ASN A 259 13.06 -11.19 -11.97
CA ASN A 259 12.64 -10.01 -11.22
C ASN A 259 13.01 -8.71 -11.96
N LYS A 260 14.20 -8.66 -12.59
CA LYS A 260 14.59 -7.52 -13.43
C LYS A 260 13.61 -7.31 -14.59
N LYS A 261 13.28 -8.36 -15.34
CA LYS A 261 12.31 -8.29 -16.46
C LYS A 261 10.96 -7.77 -15.99
N MET A 262 10.48 -8.21 -14.84
CA MET A 262 9.20 -7.77 -14.28
C MET A 262 9.20 -6.28 -13.94
N VAL A 263 10.25 -5.76 -13.30
CA VAL A 263 10.35 -4.31 -13.00
C VAL A 263 10.40 -3.49 -14.29
N LEU A 264 11.18 -3.93 -15.28
CA LEU A 264 11.30 -3.23 -16.56
C LEU A 264 9.96 -3.22 -17.33
N LYS A 265 9.25 -4.35 -17.35
CA LYS A 265 7.90 -4.44 -17.94
C LYS A 265 6.91 -3.51 -17.24
N TYR A 266 6.91 -3.48 -15.91
CA TYR A 266 6.05 -2.56 -15.15
C TYR A 266 6.35 -1.10 -15.49
N LYS A 267 7.64 -0.72 -15.51
CA LYS A 267 8.08 0.63 -15.86
C LYS A 267 7.62 1.05 -17.26
N GLU A 268 7.80 0.18 -18.25
CA GLU A 268 7.36 0.41 -19.63
C GLU A 268 5.84 0.59 -19.71
N LYS A 269 5.07 -0.36 -19.16
CA LYS A 269 3.61 -0.33 -19.20
C LYS A 269 3.01 0.85 -18.44
N ARG A 270 3.64 1.23 -17.32
CA ARG A 270 3.27 2.41 -16.57
C ARG A 270 3.47 3.68 -17.39
N GLU A 271 4.62 3.82 -18.07
CA GLU A 271 4.87 5.01 -18.90
C GLU A 271 3.92 5.07 -20.10
N GLU A 272 3.59 3.93 -20.73
CA GLU A 272 2.54 3.87 -21.76
C GLU A 272 1.20 4.42 -21.23
N ASN A 273 0.80 4.00 -20.02
CA ASN A 273 -0.44 4.43 -19.39
C ASN A 273 -0.43 5.93 -19.02
N LEU A 274 0.66 6.42 -18.42
CA LEU A 274 0.82 7.85 -18.11
C LEU A 274 0.82 8.70 -19.39
N SER A 275 1.51 8.26 -20.43
CA SER A 275 1.54 8.92 -21.74
C SER A 275 0.15 9.00 -22.37
N TYR A 276 -0.66 7.94 -22.25
CA TYR A 276 -2.06 7.98 -22.65
C TYR A 276 -2.84 9.06 -21.89
N MET A 277 -2.76 9.10 -20.56
CA MET A 277 -3.49 10.08 -19.75
C MET A 277 -3.09 11.51 -20.10
N ARG A 278 -1.77 11.76 -20.26
CA ARG A 278 -1.26 13.07 -20.70
C ARG A 278 -1.83 13.46 -22.06
N LYS A 279 -1.82 12.53 -23.02
CA LYS A 279 -2.36 12.77 -24.37
C LYS A 279 -3.85 13.10 -24.32
N LEU A 280 -4.64 12.31 -23.59
CA LEU A 280 -6.07 12.52 -23.40
C LEU A 280 -6.36 13.92 -22.85
N LEU A 281 -5.72 14.29 -21.74
CA LEU A 281 -5.98 15.58 -21.10
C LEU A 281 -5.46 16.75 -21.95
N ARG A 282 -4.32 16.61 -22.63
CA ARG A 282 -3.78 17.66 -23.50
C ARG A 282 -4.69 17.95 -24.70
N GLU A 283 -5.18 16.90 -25.38
CA GLU A 283 -6.10 17.05 -26.51
C GLU A 283 -7.39 17.74 -26.08
N LYS A 284 -7.94 17.34 -24.93
CA LYS A 284 -9.13 17.96 -24.35
C LYS A 284 -8.92 19.40 -23.87
N ASN A 285 -7.75 19.71 -23.31
CA ASN A 285 -7.45 21.05 -22.80
C ASN A 285 -7.47 22.13 -23.90
N ILE A 286 -7.14 21.77 -25.14
CA ILE A 286 -7.26 22.68 -26.29
C ILE A 286 -8.72 23.11 -26.48
N GLU A 287 -9.66 22.17 -26.42
CA GLU A 287 -11.10 22.45 -26.53
C GLU A 287 -11.61 23.26 -25.34
N TRP A 288 -11.15 22.93 -24.13
CA TRP A 288 -11.55 23.59 -22.89
C TRP A 288 -11.07 25.04 -22.81
N LYS A 289 -9.85 25.32 -23.26
CA LYS A 289 -9.32 26.69 -23.35
C LYS A 289 -10.16 27.55 -24.29
N ASN A 290 -10.54 27.03 -25.46
CA ASN A 290 -11.38 27.76 -26.41
C ASN A 290 -12.78 28.08 -25.85
N LYS A 291 -13.30 27.23 -24.96
CA LYS A 291 -14.61 27.40 -24.30
C LYS A 291 -14.51 28.17 -22.98
N ASN A 292 -13.30 28.52 -22.53
CA ASN A 292 -13.03 29.03 -21.18
C ASN A 292 -13.67 28.15 -20.08
N SER A 293 -13.60 26.83 -20.26
CA SER A 293 -14.19 25.87 -19.34
C SER A 293 -13.56 25.96 -17.95
N ARG A 294 -14.40 25.84 -16.92
CA ARG A 294 -13.93 25.59 -15.54
C ARG A 294 -13.72 24.09 -15.36
N ILE A 295 -12.58 23.72 -14.80
CA ILE A 295 -12.21 22.31 -14.60
C ILE A 295 -12.24 21.99 -13.11
N PHE A 296 -13.01 20.97 -12.75
CA PHE A 296 -13.07 20.41 -11.41
C PHE A 296 -12.48 19.01 -11.40
N ILE A 297 -11.83 18.63 -10.31
CA ILE A 297 -11.26 17.29 -10.14
C ILE A 297 -12.03 16.56 -9.05
N TYR A 298 -12.61 15.41 -9.38
CA TYR A 298 -13.34 14.58 -8.43
C TYR A 298 -12.37 13.61 -7.72
N GLY A 299 -12.13 13.89 -6.44
CA GLY A 299 -11.21 13.24 -5.53
C GLY A 299 -10.19 14.25 -4.99
N ALA A 300 -10.20 14.54 -3.69
CA ALA A 300 -9.21 15.42 -3.04
C ALA A 300 -8.20 14.57 -2.24
N GLY A 301 -7.45 13.71 -2.93
CA GLY A 301 -6.58 12.72 -2.29
C GLY A 301 -5.35 12.35 -3.10
N PHE A 302 -4.74 11.22 -2.76
CA PHE A 302 -3.44 10.78 -3.29
C PHE A 302 -3.42 10.67 -4.82
N HIS A 303 -4.43 10.09 -5.46
CA HIS A 303 -4.48 10.00 -6.92
C HIS A 303 -4.48 11.38 -7.62
N THR A 304 -5.07 12.41 -7.00
CA THR A 304 -5.01 13.79 -7.51
C THR A 304 -3.62 14.38 -7.39
N ALA A 305 -2.93 14.14 -6.28
CA ALA A 305 -1.52 14.54 -6.13
C ALA A 305 -0.65 13.91 -7.23
N GLN A 306 -0.80 12.59 -7.44
CA GLN A 306 -0.08 11.87 -8.48
C GLN A 306 -0.47 12.34 -9.91
N MET A 307 -1.73 12.71 -10.12
CA MET A 307 -2.19 13.29 -11.39
C MET A 307 -1.49 14.62 -11.69
N PHE A 308 -1.43 15.53 -10.71
CA PHE A 308 -0.72 16.79 -10.88
C PHE A 308 0.77 16.58 -11.11
N GLN A 309 1.36 15.57 -10.45
CA GLN A 309 2.77 15.28 -10.59
C GLN A 309 3.12 14.69 -11.96
N TYR A 310 2.37 13.70 -12.44
CA TYR A 310 2.80 12.91 -13.60
C TYR A 310 2.03 13.18 -14.87
N VAL A 311 0.83 13.73 -14.80
CA VAL A 311 -0.11 13.74 -15.93
C VAL A 311 -0.55 15.14 -16.32
N MET A 312 -0.68 16.05 -15.36
CA MET A 312 -1.35 17.34 -15.56
C MET A 312 -0.60 18.47 -14.83
N ASP A 313 0.07 19.35 -15.58
CA ASP A 313 0.59 20.59 -14.99
C ASP A 313 -0.58 21.52 -14.65
N LYS A 314 -0.81 21.76 -13.37
CA LYS A 314 -1.91 22.59 -12.88
C LYS A 314 -1.92 24.02 -13.43
N ASN A 315 -0.77 24.55 -13.87
CA ASN A 315 -0.66 25.89 -14.46
C ASN A 315 -1.17 25.95 -15.91
N GLU A 316 -1.25 24.80 -16.59
CA GLU A 316 -1.72 24.74 -17.98
C GLU A 316 -3.25 24.59 -18.10
N PHE A 317 -3.95 24.35 -16.99
CA PHE A 317 -5.36 24.02 -16.94
C PHE A 317 -6.10 24.99 -16.01
N ASN A 318 -7.32 25.39 -16.40
CA ASN A 318 -8.17 26.28 -15.60
C ASN A 318 -8.87 25.52 -14.46
N VAL A 319 -8.08 24.96 -13.53
CA VAL A 319 -8.61 24.21 -12.38
C VAL A 319 -9.30 25.19 -11.42
N SER A 320 -10.61 25.01 -11.23
CA SER A 320 -11.46 25.87 -10.41
C SER A 320 -11.74 25.29 -9.02
N GLY A 321 -11.43 24.01 -8.79
CA GLY A 321 -11.67 23.37 -7.50
C GLY A 321 -11.55 21.85 -7.51
N LEU A 322 -11.62 21.27 -6.32
CA LEU A 322 -11.71 19.83 -6.11
C LEU A 322 -13.11 19.47 -5.60
N ILE A 323 -13.55 18.25 -5.85
CA ILE A 323 -14.82 17.72 -5.38
C ILE A 323 -14.54 16.43 -4.62
N ASP A 324 -15.07 16.25 -3.41
CA ASP A 324 -14.89 15.02 -2.65
C ASP A 324 -16.18 14.64 -1.91
N LYS A 325 -16.45 13.33 -1.78
CA LYS A 325 -17.62 12.81 -1.04
C LYS A 325 -17.46 12.96 0.46
N ASN A 326 -16.23 13.04 0.97
CA ASN A 326 -15.97 13.18 2.40
C ASN A 326 -16.26 14.61 2.85
N LYS A 327 -17.37 14.78 3.60
CA LYS A 327 -17.81 16.09 4.13
C LYS A 327 -16.75 16.77 5.01
N ASN A 328 -15.84 16.01 5.63
CA ASN A 328 -14.75 16.59 6.43
C ASN A 328 -13.72 17.36 5.60
N LYS A 329 -13.73 17.23 4.26
CA LYS A 329 -12.85 17.98 3.36
C LYS A 329 -13.51 19.24 2.78
N GLU A 330 -14.82 19.38 2.92
CA GLU A 330 -15.57 20.52 2.40
C GLU A 330 -15.03 21.84 2.96
N GLY A 331 -14.89 22.85 2.09
CA GLY A 331 -14.38 24.17 2.43
C GLY A 331 -12.88 24.23 2.71
N LYS A 332 -12.17 23.09 2.75
CA LYS A 332 -10.72 23.05 2.96
C LYS A 332 -9.97 23.14 1.65
N GLU A 333 -8.74 23.65 1.73
CA GLU A 333 -7.84 23.74 0.59
C GLU A 333 -6.94 22.50 0.50
N PHE A 334 -6.84 21.91 -0.70
CA PHE A 334 -5.87 20.87 -1.02
C PHE A 334 -5.19 21.22 -2.35
N PHE A 335 -3.87 21.07 -2.40
CA PHE A 335 -3.06 21.37 -3.60
C PHE A 335 -3.19 22.81 -4.14
N GLY A 336 -3.66 23.76 -3.31
CA GLY A 336 -3.95 25.14 -3.70
C GLY A 336 -5.39 25.39 -4.17
N TYR A 337 -6.30 24.42 -4.01
CA TYR A 337 -7.67 24.49 -4.50
C TYR A 337 -8.68 24.20 -3.39
N GLN A 338 -9.75 24.99 -3.33
CA GLN A 338 -10.87 24.74 -2.45
C GLN A 338 -11.57 23.43 -2.83
N THR A 339 -11.96 22.66 -1.81
CA THR A 339 -12.69 21.40 -1.97
C THR A 339 -14.17 21.60 -1.68
N PHE A 340 -14.99 21.19 -2.63
CA PHE A 340 -16.44 21.23 -2.61
C PHE A 340 -17.02 19.85 -2.28
N ASN A 341 -18.23 19.83 -1.75
CA ASN A 341 -18.95 18.59 -1.50
C ASN A 341 -19.40 17.97 -2.84
N ALA A 342 -19.54 16.65 -2.89
CA ALA A 342 -20.15 15.98 -4.03
C ALA A 342 -21.56 16.52 -4.36
N GLU A 343 -22.33 16.93 -3.34
CA GLU A 343 -23.66 17.55 -3.51
C GLU A 343 -23.60 18.88 -4.30
N ASP A 344 -22.49 19.63 -4.22
CA ASP A 344 -22.29 20.90 -4.95
C ASP A 344 -22.19 20.71 -6.47
N CYS A 345 -21.97 19.48 -6.95
CA CYS A 345 -21.99 19.17 -8.38
C CYS A 345 -23.32 19.57 -9.04
N GLY A 346 -24.41 19.69 -8.26
CA GLY A 346 -25.70 20.18 -8.73
C GLY A 346 -25.66 21.60 -9.30
N ASN A 347 -24.70 22.43 -8.88
CA ASN A 347 -24.50 23.82 -9.30
C ASN A 347 -23.65 23.94 -10.57
N LEU A 348 -23.08 22.85 -11.06
CA LEU A 348 -22.32 22.82 -12.31
C LEU A 348 -23.25 22.84 -13.53
N GLY A 349 -22.78 23.46 -14.60
CA GLY A 349 -23.59 23.72 -15.78
C GLY A 349 -22.82 23.60 -17.09
N LYS A 350 -23.43 24.14 -18.14
CA LYS A 350 -22.94 24.03 -19.51
C LYS A 350 -21.52 24.58 -19.63
N GLY A 351 -20.59 23.73 -20.09
CA GLY A 351 -19.19 24.11 -20.33
C GLY A 351 -18.25 23.82 -19.17
N ASP A 352 -18.76 23.42 -18.00
CA ASP A 352 -17.93 22.91 -16.90
C ASP A 352 -17.45 21.48 -17.19
N VAL A 353 -16.29 21.13 -16.63
CA VAL A 353 -15.64 19.83 -16.81
C VAL A 353 -15.37 19.21 -15.44
N ILE A 354 -15.59 17.90 -15.32
CA ILE A 354 -15.17 17.11 -14.16
C ILE A 354 -14.20 16.02 -14.62
N ILE A 355 -12.99 16.01 -14.08
CA ILE A 355 -12.01 14.92 -14.26
C ILE A 355 -12.07 14.01 -13.02
N ILE A 356 -12.33 12.72 -13.23
CA ILE A 356 -12.36 11.75 -12.13
C ILE A 356 -10.94 11.23 -11.90
N SER A 357 -10.33 11.59 -10.76
CA SER A 357 -8.98 11.13 -10.41
C SER A 357 -8.97 9.81 -9.64
N SER A 358 -10.08 9.45 -8.99
CA SER A 358 -10.17 8.21 -8.21
C SER A 358 -10.12 6.97 -9.10
N TYR A 359 -9.13 6.10 -8.88
CA TYR A 359 -8.92 4.90 -9.67
C TYR A 359 -10.02 3.85 -9.49
N ALA A 360 -10.07 3.18 -8.34
CA ALA A 360 -10.98 2.06 -8.12
C ALA A 360 -12.47 2.43 -8.15
N PHE A 361 -12.79 3.68 -7.80
CA PHE A 361 -14.17 4.18 -7.78
C PHE A 361 -14.55 4.95 -9.05
N GLN A 362 -13.71 4.96 -10.10
CA GLN A 362 -13.95 5.78 -11.29
C GLN A 362 -15.33 5.50 -11.90
N ASN A 363 -15.71 4.23 -12.01
CA ASN A 363 -16.96 3.84 -12.66
C ASN A 363 -18.18 4.18 -11.80
N GLU A 364 -18.11 3.96 -10.49
CA GLU A 364 -19.15 4.37 -9.55
C GLU A 364 -19.36 5.89 -9.58
N ILE A 365 -18.28 6.65 -9.49
CA ILE A 365 -18.32 8.13 -9.54
C ILE A 365 -18.87 8.59 -10.88
N PHE A 366 -18.45 7.98 -11.99
CA PHE A 366 -18.96 8.35 -13.31
C PHE A 366 -20.47 8.14 -13.41
N ASN A 367 -20.98 7.01 -12.92
CA ASN A 367 -22.42 6.72 -12.92
C ASN A 367 -23.18 7.72 -12.04
N TYR A 368 -22.63 8.07 -10.88
CA TYR A 368 -23.18 9.11 -10.01
C TYR A 368 -23.26 10.48 -10.70
N LEU A 369 -22.21 10.86 -11.45
CA LEU A 369 -22.13 12.14 -12.14
C LEU A 369 -22.89 12.17 -13.48
N GLU A 370 -23.21 11.01 -14.07
CA GLU A 370 -23.81 10.88 -15.40
C GLU A 370 -25.01 11.83 -15.65
N PRO A 371 -25.94 12.04 -14.71
CA PRO A 371 -27.06 12.96 -14.90
C PRO A 371 -26.65 14.40 -15.24
N LEU A 372 -25.47 14.86 -14.81
CA LEU A 372 -24.96 16.21 -15.08
C LEU A 372 -24.65 16.45 -16.57
N LYS A 373 -24.46 15.40 -17.37
CA LYS A 373 -24.33 15.53 -18.82
C LYS A 373 -25.52 16.22 -19.46
N LYS A 374 -26.74 16.03 -18.91
CA LYS A 374 -27.96 16.72 -19.37
C LYS A 374 -27.91 18.23 -19.14
N LYS A 375 -27.11 18.70 -18.17
CA LYS A 375 -26.84 20.11 -17.90
C LYS A 375 -25.70 20.68 -18.76
N GLY A 376 -25.07 19.86 -19.61
CA GLY A 376 -23.95 20.26 -20.45
C GLY A 376 -22.58 20.22 -19.76
N VAL A 377 -22.47 19.49 -18.64
CA VAL A 377 -21.19 19.20 -17.97
C VAL A 377 -20.47 18.06 -18.68
N GLU A 378 -19.19 18.21 -18.98
CA GLU A 378 -18.35 17.14 -19.53
C GLU A 378 -17.71 16.34 -18.38
N ILE A 379 -17.74 15.01 -18.46
CA ILE A 379 -17.19 14.12 -17.43
C ILE A 379 -16.11 13.25 -18.07
N ILE A 380 -14.90 13.34 -17.53
CA ILE A 380 -13.71 12.64 -18.03
C ILE A 380 -13.32 11.52 -17.08
N LYS A 381 -13.33 10.29 -17.62
CA LYS A 381 -12.65 9.14 -17.04
C LYS A 381 -11.18 9.22 -17.42
N LEU A 382 -10.30 9.23 -16.43
CA LEU A 382 -8.85 9.26 -16.62
C LEU A 382 -8.30 7.88 -17.03
N TYR A 383 -8.85 6.81 -16.45
CA TYR A 383 -8.36 5.44 -16.59
C TYR A 383 -9.13 4.67 -17.65
N ARG A 384 -8.43 3.87 -18.48
CA ARG A 384 -9.06 2.95 -19.46
C ARG A 384 -9.63 1.70 -18.80
N GLU A 385 -8.87 1.16 -17.86
CA GLU A 385 -9.18 -0.03 -17.08
C GLU A 385 -9.03 0.32 -15.59
N THR A 386 -9.86 -0.29 -14.75
CA THR A 386 -9.85 -0.10 -13.30
C THR A 386 -10.16 -1.43 -12.62
N TYR A 387 -9.47 -1.74 -11.52
CA TYR A 387 -9.85 -2.86 -10.66
C TYR A 387 -10.80 -2.36 -9.55
N SER A 388 -11.87 -3.10 -9.28
CA SER A 388 -12.74 -2.81 -8.12
C SER A 388 -12.12 -3.40 -6.86
N TYR A 389 -12.16 -2.65 -5.77
CA TYR A 389 -11.79 -3.13 -4.44
C TYR A 389 -12.94 -3.85 -3.73
N ASP A 390 -14.16 -3.88 -4.29
CA ASP A 390 -15.32 -4.58 -3.68
C ASP A 390 -15.19 -6.11 -3.71
N THR A 391 -14.19 -6.63 -4.43
CA THR A 391 -13.81 -8.05 -4.42
C THR A 391 -12.72 -8.38 -3.37
N LEU A 392 -12.33 -7.41 -2.54
CA LEU A 392 -11.38 -7.55 -1.42
C LEU A 392 -12.09 -7.44 -0.07
#